data_AF-A0AAU3NSQ6-F1
#
_entry.id   AF-A0AAU3NSQ6-F1
#
_cell.length_a   1.000
_cell.length_b   1.000
_cell.length_c   1.000
_cell.angle_alpha   90.00
_cell.angle_beta   90.00
_cell.angle_gamma   90.00
#
_symmetry.space_group_name_H-M   'P 1'
#
loop_
_entity.id
_entity.type
_entity.pdbx_description
1 polymer ?
#
loop_
_entity_poly.entity_id
_entity_poly.type
_entity_poly.pdbx_seq_one_letter_code
_entity_poly.pdbx_strand_id
1 'polypeptide(L)'
;MPSPTTSPARSPHAAAPGTPPRLLTDARARRGRVRSPLPRMGELAIDTADDGRIIDLRRQADAPARLPRGRAGGRYRCCACGEPLIFTGPSTPASGFTPRFRHARHTPGADRCAAPATHQADVQADLTVVLALHDQLVRVLPRASVCLQIDPQLAGQRWEMPPALVVRRDDDIAVIERPRRLLAKPAVTRRLSGVRARYGDAAVHWWFFDRDDTLHFDHAGDVNVQPYSKPVSHTKVRPAPIQRQIAAAGAAVCWISNDTVFIPYGGHPHIHTPEPDEDWSGDIASWARDWRISHPLPGSGATWWGLIPLPLRALGTHRGFRPTSAFQIMNALERAQGGRERHRRRLARENAHQRAAQEHSEPTQLTLTIPAISPAPETNVGICEDTAPVVDDANAAAEPETAAAPQPPDSVVPPHSPYAPGPHEPALSPPVATRERRFTWRGLLPRRWRR
;
A
#
# COMPACT_ATOMS: atom_id res chain seq x y z
N MET A 1 -1.06 85.08 3.59
CA MET A 1 0.31 85.10 4.15
C MET A 1 0.22 85.36 5.64
N PRO A 2 1.17 84.87 6.47
CA PRO A 2 0.83 84.37 7.81
C PRO A 2 1.21 85.31 8.98
N SER A 3 0.65 85.00 10.15
CA SER A 3 1.25 85.26 11.46
C SER A 3 0.88 84.11 12.41
N PRO A 4 1.73 83.76 13.39
CA PRO A 4 1.64 82.50 14.11
C PRO A 4 0.71 82.53 15.33
N THR A 5 0.41 81.36 15.90
CA THR A 5 -0.20 81.24 17.23
C THR A 5 0.49 80.11 18.01
N THR A 6 0.81 80.39 19.26
CA THR A 6 1.74 79.61 20.09
C THR A 6 1.10 78.42 20.80
N SER A 7 1.86 77.34 20.95
CA SER A 7 1.50 76.22 21.83
C SER A 7 1.87 76.51 23.29
N PRO A 8 1.03 76.13 24.28
CA PRO A 8 1.45 75.91 25.65
C PRO A 8 1.82 74.43 25.87
N ALA A 9 2.95 74.18 26.55
CA ALA A 9 3.39 72.82 26.89
C ALA A 9 2.63 72.24 28.09
N ARG A 10 2.55 70.90 28.18
CA ARG A 10 2.05 70.18 29.37
C ARG A 10 3.12 69.22 29.89
N SER A 11 3.67 69.54 31.05
CA SER A 11 4.66 68.72 31.77
C SER A 11 3.99 67.52 32.48
N PRO A 12 4.71 66.42 32.75
CA PRO A 12 4.13 65.19 33.29
C PRO A 12 3.84 65.27 34.80
N HIS A 13 2.81 64.56 35.25
CA HIS A 13 2.59 64.31 36.68
C HIS A 13 3.43 63.12 37.18
N ALA A 14 3.93 63.23 38.40
CA ALA A 14 4.79 62.24 39.04
C ALA A 14 4.03 60.97 39.47
N ALA A 15 4.76 59.86 39.60
CA ALA A 15 4.24 58.60 40.09
C ALA A 15 4.22 58.51 41.62
N ALA A 16 3.20 57.85 42.17
CA ALA A 16 3.15 57.46 43.58
C ALA A 16 3.56 55.98 43.74
N PRO A 17 4.53 55.64 44.60
CA PRO A 17 4.86 54.26 44.92
C PRO A 17 3.92 53.69 45.99
N GLY A 18 3.65 52.38 45.98
CA GLY A 18 2.97 51.74 47.14
C GLY A 18 1.96 50.62 46.89
N THR A 19 1.88 50.00 45.72
CA THR A 19 1.00 48.82 45.50
C THR A 19 1.82 47.62 45.02
N PRO A 20 1.93 46.52 45.78
CA PRO A 20 2.59 45.31 45.29
C PRO A 20 1.79 44.71 44.13
N PRO A 21 2.44 44.20 43.07
CA PRO A 21 1.74 43.66 41.92
C PRO A 21 0.97 42.40 42.32
N ARG A 22 -0.37 42.46 42.27
CA ARG A 22 -1.20 41.25 42.27
C ARG A 22 -0.80 40.42 41.06
N LEU A 23 -0.13 39.30 41.32
CA LEU A 23 0.13 38.26 40.34
C LEU A 23 -1.21 37.70 39.86
N LEU A 24 -1.75 38.28 38.78
CA LEU A 24 -2.80 37.68 37.97
C LEU A 24 -2.19 36.48 37.24
N THR A 25 -2.02 35.37 37.96
CA THR A 25 -1.78 34.04 37.40
C THR A 25 -3.05 33.54 36.72
N ASP A 26 -3.59 34.32 35.78
CA ASP A 26 -4.61 33.90 34.83
C ASP A 26 -3.97 33.02 33.72
N ALA A 27 -3.08 32.12 34.18
CA ALA A 27 -2.65 30.90 33.51
C ALA A 27 -3.85 29.92 33.47
N ARG A 28 -4.97 30.41 32.95
CA ARG A 28 -6.23 29.71 32.75
C ARG A 28 -6.00 28.68 31.67
N ALA A 29 -5.40 27.57 32.09
CA ALA A 29 -4.87 26.54 31.23
C ALA A 29 -5.92 26.17 30.18
N ARG A 30 -5.69 26.63 28.95
CA ARG A 30 -6.50 26.29 27.78
C ARG A 30 -6.33 24.79 27.60
N ARG A 31 -7.16 23.99 28.28
CA ARG A 31 -7.18 22.53 28.21
C ARG A 31 -7.11 22.17 26.74
N GLY A 32 -5.94 21.71 26.32
CA GLY A 32 -5.63 21.56 24.91
C GLY A 32 -6.59 20.55 24.33
N ARG A 33 -7.64 21.02 23.66
CA ARG A 33 -8.50 20.15 22.85
C ARG A 33 -7.57 19.56 21.82
N VAL A 34 -7.14 18.31 22.07
CA VAL A 34 -6.22 17.56 21.21
C VAL A 34 -6.78 17.68 19.80
N ARG A 35 -6.11 18.50 18.98
CA ARG A 35 -6.61 18.83 17.66
C ARG A 35 -6.60 17.52 16.89
N SER A 36 -7.78 17.08 16.45
CA SER A 36 -7.95 15.90 15.60
C SER A 36 -6.81 15.88 14.57
N PRO A 37 -6.01 14.80 14.45
CA PRO A 37 -4.88 14.77 13.51
C PRO A 37 -5.36 15.00 12.07
N LEU A 38 -6.62 14.63 11.81
CA LEU A 38 -7.34 14.91 10.58
C LEU A 38 -7.76 16.38 10.47
N PRO A 39 -7.51 17.03 9.32
CA PRO A 39 -8.08 18.33 9.00
C PRO A 39 -9.60 18.23 8.82
N ARG A 40 -10.30 19.35 9.02
CA ARG A 40 -11.73 19.50 8.71
C ARG A 40 -11.90 19.70 7.20
N MET A 41 -13.07 19.40 6.66
CA MET A 41 -13.38 19.66 5.24
C MET A 41 -13.19 21.13 4.82
N GLY A 42 -13.39 22.11 5.71
CA GLY A 42 -13.11 23.53 5.44
C GLY A 42 -11.64 23.95 5.62
N GLU A 43 -10.76 23.04 6.02
CA GLU A 43 -9.30 23.23 6.08
C GLU A 43 -8.61 22.64 4.81
N LEU A 44 -9.40 22.01 3.91
CA LEU A 44 -8.96 21.37 2.68
C LEU A 44 -9.63 21.95 1.42
N ALA A 45 -8.92 21.93 0.29
CA ALA A 45 -9.50 22.09 -1.05
C ALA A 45 -8.64 21.38 -2.11
N ILE A 46 -9.26 20.92 -3.18
CA ILE A 46 -8.57 20.57 -4.43
C ILE A 46 -8.32 21.88 -5.19
N ASP A 47 -7.09 22.12 -5.62
CA ASP A 47 -6.69 23.30 -6.39
C ASP A 47 -6.61 22.97 -7.89
N THR A 48 -7.58 23.42 -8.68
CA THR A 48 -7.63 23.12 -10.12
C THR A 48 -6.62 23.90 -10.96
N ALA A 49 -5.88 24.85 -10.38
CA ALA A 49 -4.80 25.60 -11.04
C ALA A 49 -3.40 25.18 -10.56
N ASP A 50 -3.32 24.22 -9.64
CA ASP A 50 -2.11 23.46 -9.26
C ASP A 50 -2.38 21.97 -9.56
N ASP A 51 -2.97 21.69 -10.73
CA ASP A 51 -3.32 20.37 -11.27
C ASP A 51 -3.98 19.40 -10.28
N GLY A 52 -4.91 19.88 -9.47
CA GLY A 52 -5.64 19.08 -8.48
C GLY A 52 -4.82 18.70 -7.25
N ARG A 53 -3.73 19.44 -6.96
CA ARG A 53 -3.06 19.40 -5.66
C ARG A 53 -4.07 19.67 -4.55
N ILE A 54 -4.02 18.88 -3.48
CA ILE A 54 -4.83 19.13 -2.29
C ILE A 54 -4.07 20.08 -1.36
N ILE A 55 -4.68 21.23 -1.11
CA ILE A 55 -4.23 22.20 -0.11
C ILE A 55 -4.70 21.71 1.26
N ASP A 56 -3.79 21.69 2.24
CA ASP A 56 -4.13 21.54 3.66
C ASP A 56 -3.60 22.75 4.44
N LEU A 57 -4.53 23.61 4.88
CA LEU A 57 -4.23 24.86 5.59
C LEU A 57 -3.62 24.64 6.98
N ARG A 58 -3.59 23.41 7.50
CA ARG A 58 -2.88 23.07 8.75
C ARG A 58 -1.46 22.59 8.54
N ARG A 59 -1.13 22.10 7.35
CA ARG A 59 0.21 21.61 6.98
C ARG A 59 0.99 22.64 6.16
N GLN A 60 0.29 23.54 5.47
CA GLN A 60 0.85 24.61 4.64
C GLN A 60 0.58 25.97 5.31
N ALA A 61 1.39 26.33 6.30
CA ALA A 61 1.21 27.57 7.09
C ALA A 61 1.42 28.86 6.26
N ASP A 62 2.11 28.75 5.13
CA ASP A 62 2.35 29.74 4.08
C ASP A 62 1.13 30.00 3.18
N ALA A 63 0.25 29.00 3.04
CA ALA A 63 -0.87 29.04 2.10
C ALA A 63 -1.78 30.29 2.23
N PRO A 64 -2.10 30.83 3.42
CA PRO A 64 -2.94 32.03 3.57
C PRO A 64 -2.32 33.34 3.06
N ALA A 65 -1.01 33.34 2.80
CA ALA A 65 -0.30 34.47 2.18
C ALA A 65 -0.23 34.34 0.65
N ARG A 66 0.00 33.13 0.11
CA ARG A 66 0.16 32.91 -1.36
C ARG A 66 -1.12 32.61 -2.13
N LEU A 67 -2.19 32.16 -1.48
CA LEU A 67 -3.41 31.72 -2.17
C LEU A 67 -4.35 32.89 -2.51
N PRO A 68 -4.77 33.05 -3.80
CA PRO A 68 -5.83 33.98 -4.18
C PRO A 68 -7.09 33.81 -3.34
N ARG A 69 -7.72 34.92 -2.95
CA ARG A 69 -8.88 34.94 -2.04
C ARG A 69 -10.24 35.00 -2.73
N GLY A 70 -11.28 34.87 -1.93
CA GLY A 70 -12.65 34.91 -2.41
C GLY A 70 -12.93 33.68 -3.27
N ARG A 71 -13.72 33.86 -4.33
CA ARG A 71 -14.09 32.77 -5.26
C ARG A 71 -12.91 32.28 -6.12
N ALA A 72 -11.84 33.07 -6.27
CA ALA A 72 -10.65 32.72 -7.06
C ALA A 72 -10.94 32.06 -8.43
N GLY A 73 -11.92 32.57 -9.19
CA GLY A 73 -12.33 31.99 -10.48
C GLY A 73 -12.95 30.59 -10.43
N GLY A 74 -13.24 30.04 -9.25
CA GLY A 74 -13.66 28.64 -9.08
C GLY A 74 -12.51 27.64 -8.97
N ARG A 75 -11.27 28.12 -8.76
CA ARG A 75 -10.02 27.36 -8.58
C ARG A 75 -10.09 26.32 -7.47
N TYR A 76 -10.74 26.63 -6.36
CA TYR A 76 -10.81 25.72 -5.21
C TYR A 76 -12.08 24.89 -5.28
N ARG A 77 -11.95 23.57 -5.11
CA ARG A 77 -13.04 22.60 -5.23
C ARG A 77 -13.16 21.74 -3.98
N CYS A 78 -14.39 21.47 -3.57
CA CYS A 78 -14.65 20.62 -2.41
C CYS A 78 -14.30 19.17 -2.72
N CYS A 79 -13.45 18.55 -1.89
CA CYS A 79 -13.04 17.15 -2.05
C CYS A 79 -14.25 16.19 -2.10
N ALA A 80 -15.32 16.49 -1.35
CA ALA A 80 -16.48 15.62 -1.22
C ALA A 80 -17.71 16.03 -2.05
N CYS A 81 -17.80 17.24 -2.64
CA CYS A 81 -18.95 17.60 -3.50
C CYS A 81 -18.64 18.40 -4.76
N GLY A 82 -17.37 18.66 -5.11
CA GLY A 82 -16.98 19.30 -6.38
C GLY A 82 -17.36 20.77 -6.54
N GLU A 83 -18.24 21.28 -5.67
CA GLU A 83 -18.66 22.69 -5.65
C GLU A 83 -17.48 23.66 -5.49
N PRO A 84 -17.54 24.84 -6.12
CA PRO A 84 -16.58 25.91 -5.92
C PRO A 84 -16.52 26.38 -4.45
N LEU A 85 -15.30 26.49 -3.94
CA LEU A 85 -15.00 26.99 -2.61
C LEU A 85 -14.48 28.43 -2.65
N ILE A 86 -14.95 29.22 -1.70
CA ILE A 86 -14.44 30.55 -1.40
C ILE A 86 -13.30 30.39 -0.38
N PHE A 87 -12.09 30.84 -0.71
CA PHE A 87 -11.01 30.95 0.28
C PHE A 87 -11.21 32.22 1.12
N THR A 88 -11.40 32.03 2.43
CA THR A 88 -11.77 33.09 3.38
C THR A 88 -10.83 33.13 4.57
N GLY A 89 -10.70 34.33 5.14
CA GLY A 89 -9.85 34.58 6.30
C GLY A 89 -8.61 35.43 5.96
N PRO A 90 -7.77 35.68 6.97
CA PRO A 90 -6.70 36.68 6.91
C PRO A 90 -5.33 36.08 6.55
N SER A 91 -4.37 36.96 6.23
CA SER A 91 -2.94 36.63 6.00
C SER A 91 -2.08 36.90 7.23
N THR A 92 -2.52 37.77 8.12
CA THR A 92 -1.72 38.29 9.24
C THR A 92 -2.00 37.49 10.52
N PRO A 93 -0.97 36.96 11.21
CA PRO A 93 -1.17 36.16 12.44
C PRO A 93 -1.95 36.85 13.56
N ALA A 94 -1.88 38.19 13.64
CA ALA A 94 -2.50 39.00 14.68
C ALA A 94 -4.05 39.08 14.64
N SER A 95 -4.67 38.63 13.56
CA SER A 95 -6.06 38.97 13.20
C SER A 95 -7.16 38.06 13.80
N GLY A 96 -6.80 37.03 14.57
CA GLY A 96 -7.74 36.17 15.32
C GLY A 96 -8.61 35.19 14.50
N PHE A 97 -8.94 35.52 13.25
CA PHE A 97 -9.70 34.63 12.36
C PHE A 97 -8.81 33.53 11.75
N THR A 98 -9.29 32.29 11.74
CA THR A 98 -8.57 31.17 11.09
C THR A 98 -8.90 31.12 9.59
N PRO A 99 -7.90 31.00 8.69
CA PRO A 99 -8.13 30.82 7.25
C PRO A 99 -8.86 29.49 6.99
N ARG A 100 -9.82 29.50 6.06
CA ARG A 100 -10.69 28.36 5.73
C ARG A 100 -11.35 28.51 4.36
N PHE A 101 -11.57 27.37 3.71
CA PHE A 101 -12.42 27.25 2.54
C PHE A 101 -13.90 27.10 2.96
N ARG A 102 -14.82 27.70 2.21
CA ARG A 102 -16.27 27.70 2.48
C ARG A 102 -17.07 27.57 1.18
N HIS A 103 -18.23 26.93 1.18
CA HIS A 103 -19.10 26.89 0.00
C HIS A 103 -19.71 28.28 -0.29
N ALA A 104 -20.01 28.55 -1.57
CA ALA A 104 -20.53 29.84 -2.00
C ALA A 104 -22.06 30.02 -1.85
N ARG A 105 -22.81 28.93 -1.60
CA ARG A 105 -24.28 28.90 -1.66
C ARG A 105 -24.97 29.15 -0.30
N HIS A 106 -25.66 30.29 -0.24
CA HIS A 106 -26.84 30.66 0.58
C HIS A 106 -26.78 30.58 2.12
N THR A 107 -27.30 31.63 2.78
CA THR A 107 -27.51 31.81 4.23
C THR A 107 -26.27 31.75 5.15
N PRO A 108 -26.07 32.75 6.04
CA PRO A 108 -25.09 32.67 7.12
C PRO A 108 -25.34 31.44 8.02
N GLY A 109 -24.40 30.49 8.04
CA GLY A 109 -24.50 29.27 8.84
C GLY A 109 -24.53 27.98 8.02
N ALA A 110 -24.85 28.03 6.73
CA ALA A 110 -24.83 26.87 5.83
C ALA A 110 -23.42 26.51 5.33
N ASP A 111 -22.40 26.56 6.20
CA ASP A 111 -21.02 26.12 5.92
C ASP A 111 -20.89 24.59 5.71
N ARG A 112 -21.99 23.90 5.40
CA ARG A 112 -22.06 22.44 5.26
C ARG A 112 -21.76 22.04 3.81
N CYS A 113 -21.03 20.94 3.64
CA CYS A 113 -20.89 20.30 2.34
C CYS A 113 -22.21 19.61 1.97
N ALA A 114 -22.66 19.78 0.72
CA ALA A 114 -23.92 19.21 0.22
C ALA A 114 -23.87 17.70 -0.03
N ALA A 115 -22.68 17.09 -0.02
CA ALA A 115 -22.54 15.65 -0.21
C ALA A 115 -23.15 14.84 0.94
N PRO A 116 -23.67 13.63 0.65
CA PRO A 116 -24.11 12.70 1.69
C PRO A 116 -23.06 12.49 2.78
N ALA A 117 -23.48 12.41 4.04
CA ALA A 117 -22.56 12.24 5.17
C ALA A 117 -21.71 10.95 5.05
N THR A 118 -22.25 9.90 4.44
CA THR A 118 -21.52 8.67 4.08
C THR A 118 -20.38 8.93 3.10
N HIS A 119 -20.59 9.73 2.06
CA HIS A 119 -19.54 10.10 1.10
C HIS A 119 -18.48 11.01 1.73
N GLN A 120 -18.89 12.00 2.55
CA GLN A 120 -17.95 12.82 3.33
C GLN A 120 -17.06 11.97 4.25
N ALA A 121 -17.62 10.92 4.88
CA ALA A 121 -16.86 9.98 5.70
C ALA A 121 -15.92 9.07 4.87
N ASP A 122 -16.34 8.60 3.69
CA ASP A 122 -15.51 7.77 2.79
C ASP A 122 -14.29 8.57 2.26
N VAL A 123 -14.49 9.84 1.89
CA VAL A 123 -13.44 10.81 1.53
C VAL A 123 -12.52 11.11 2.71
N GLN A 124 -13.09 11.35 3.90
CA GLN A 124 -12.29 11.60 5.11
C GLN A 124 -11.44 10.38 5.51
N ALA A 125 -11.93 9.16 5.30
CA ALA A 125 -11.19 7.92 5.55
C ALA A 125 -10.03 7.73 4.56
N ASP A 126 -10.23 8.04 3.28
CA ASP A 126 -9.16 8.01 2.27
C ASP A 126 -8.06 9.02 2.59
N LEU A 127 -8.46 10.27 2.87
CA LEU A 127 -7.54 11.32 3.33
C LEU A 127 -6.82 10.96 4.64
N THR A 128 -7.43 10.18 5.53
CA THR A 128 -6.82 9.76 6.79
C THR A 128 -5.56 8.92 6.56
N VAL A 129 -5.64 7.91 5.69
CA VAL A 129 -4.52 7.01 5.42
C VAL A 129 -3.41 7.74 4.64
N VAL A 130 -3.79 8.56 3.66
CA VAL A 130 -2.84 9.34 2.84
C VAL A 130 -2.14 10.42 3.67
N LEU A 131 -2.84 11.14 4.55
CA LEU A 131 -2.23 12.16 5.40
C LEU A 131 -1.33 11.57 6.51
N ALA A 132 -1.62 10.36 6.99
CA ALA A 132 -0.72 9.65 7.90
C ALA A 132 0.63 9.34 7.19
N LEU A 133 0.57 8.80 5.98
CA LEU A 133 1.76 8.51 5.16
C LEU A 133 2.51 9.78 4.73
N HIS A 134 1.80 10.86 4.38
CA HIS A 134 2.38 12.20 4.17
C HIS A 134 3.25 12.62 5.36
N ASP A 135 2.70 12.57 6.57
CA ASP A 135 3.39 13.03 7.77
C ASP A 135 4.58 12.13 8.12
N GLN A 136 4.54 10.83 7.78
CA GLN A 136 5.69 9.93 7.88
C GLN A 136 6.79 10.32 6.86
N LEU A 137 6.42 10.50 5.59
CA LEU A 137 7.34 10.87 4.52
C LEU A 137 8.03 12.20 4.79
N VAL A 138 7.31 13.24 5.23
CA VAL A 138 7.90 14.54 5.59
C VAL A 138 8.91 14.42 6.75
N ARG A 139 8.69 13.53 7.72
CA ARG A 139 9.66 13.29 8.82
C ARG A 139 10.92 12.57 8.34
N VAL A 140 10.81 11.60 7.44
CA VAL A 140 11.96 10.77 7.01
C VAL A 140 12.64 11.27 5.73
N LEU A 141 12.03 12.21 5.00
CA LEU A 141 12.53 12.83 3.77
C LEU A 141 12.62 14.37 3.92
N PRO A 142 13.35 14.94 4.90
CA PRO A 142 13.30 16.38 5.22
C PRO A 142 13.80 17.33 4.12
N ARG A 143 14.41 16.81 3.04
CA ARG A 143 14.81 17.58 1.85
C ARG A 143 13.86 17.39 0.66
N ALA A 144 12.80 16.62 0.80
CA ALA A 144 11.80 16.38 -0.24
C ALA A 144 10.56 17.25 0.00
N SER A 145 10.00 17.81 -1.07
CA SER A 145 8.63 18.31 -1.05
C SER A 145 7.68 17.13 -1.20
N VAL A 146 6.64 17.10 -0.36
CA VAL A 146 5.56 16.11 -0.43
C VAL A 146 4.24 16.86 -0.61
N CYS A 147 3.43 16.46 -1.59
CA CYS A 147 2.09 17.01 -1.77
C CYS A 147 1.07 15.94 -2.15
N LEU A 148 -0.15 16.05 -1.62
CA LEU A 148 -1.27 15.25 -2.06
C LEU A 148 -1.76 15.77 -3.41
N GLN A 149 -2.05 14.86 -4.35
CA GLN A 149 -2.50 15.17 -5.70
C GLN A 149 -3.67 14.26 -6.06
N ILE A 150 -4.74 14.83 -6.61
CA ILE A 150 -5.81 14.09 -7.27
C ILE A 150 -6.05 14.68 -8.65
N ASP A 151 -6.67 13.89 -9.52
CA ASP A 151 -7.25 14.40 -10.77
C ASP A 151 -8.36 15.44 -10.45
N PRO A 152 -8.28 16.69 -10.96
CA PRO A 152 -9.29 17.72 -10.75
C PRO A 152 -10.72 17.28 -11.06
N GLN A 153 -10.92 16.41 -12.05
CA GLN A 153 -12.24 15.97 -12.49
C GLN A 153 -12.93 15.04 -11.48
N LEU A 154 -12.16 14.42 -10.57
CA LEU A 154 -12.67 13.57 -9.49
C LEU A 154 -13.11 14.37 -8.23
N ALA A 155 -13.10 15.71 -8.29
CA ALA A 155 -13.60 16.54 -7.20
C ALA A 155 -15.10 16.32 -6.97
N GLY A 156 -15.48 15.80 -5.80
CA GLY A 156 -16.87 15.45 -5.48
C GLY A 156 -17.37 14.13 -6.08
N GLN A 157 -16.51 13.37 -6.75
CA GLN A 157 -16.82 12.00 -7.13
C GLN A 157 -16.46 11.04 -5.98
N ARG A 158 -17.09 9.86 -5.95
CA ARG A 158 -16.61 8.78 -5.08
C ARG A 158 -15.29 8.25 -5.62
N TRP A 159 -14.23 8.40 -4.83
CA TRP A 159 -12.89 7.99 -5.21
C TRP A 159 -12.75 6.46 -5.24
N GLU A 160 -12.43 5.91 -6.41
CA GLU A 160 -11.99 4.51 -6.55
C GLU A 160 -10.68 4.31 -5.76
N MET A 161 -9.72 5.19 -6.00
CA MET A 161 -8.43 5.29 -5.33
C MET A 161 -8.30 6.63 -4.61
N PRO A 162 -7.70 6.67 -3.40
CA PRO A 162 -7.36 7.91 -2.70
C PRO A 162 -6.45 8.86 -3.53
N PRO A 163 -6.27 10.12 -3.08
CA PRO A 163 -5.26 11.01 -3.64
C PRO A 163 -3.85 10.41 -3.52
N ALA A 164 -3.06 10.51 -4.58
CA ALA A 164 -1.68 10.08 -4.58
C ALA A 164 -0.78 11.06 -3.82
N LEU A 165 0.36 10.58 -3.31
CA LEU A 165 1.42 11.42 -2.75
C LEU A 165 2.52 11.61 -3.78
N VAL A 166 2.66 12.84 -4.27
CA VAL A 166 3.76 13.22 -5.16
C VAL A 166 4.89 13.73 -4.29
N VAL A 167 6.03 13.04 -4.34
CA VAL A 167 7.27 13.39 -3.67
C VAL A 167 8.25 13.90 -4.73
N ARG A 168 8.75 15.13 -4.57
CA ARG A 168 9.81 15.69 -5.43
C ARG A 168 11.02 16.08 -4.58
N ARG A 169 12.21 15.66 -4.99
CA ARG A 169 13.49 15.98 -4.34
C ARG A 169 14.59 16.03 -5.39
N ASP A 170 15.28 17.16 -5.48
CA ASP A 170 16.13 17.48 -6.64
C ASP A 170 15.29 17.25 -7.92
N ASP A 171 15.87 16.59 -8.93
CA ASP A 171 15.18 16.19 -10.16
C ASP A 171 14.34 14.89 -10.01
N ASP A 172 14.42 14.20 -8.87
CA ASP A 172 13.68 12.95 -8.66
C ASP A 172 12.20 13.22 -8.36
N ILE A 173 11.30 12.56 -9.12
CA ILE A 173 9.87 12.48 -8.83
C ILE A 173 9.49 11.03 -8.47
N ALA A 174 8.78 10.86 -7.36
CA ALA A 174 8.04 9.63 -7.06
C ALA A 174 6.55 9.93 -6.86
N VAL A 175 5.70 9.03 -7.34
CA VAL A 175 4.25 9.05 -7.09
C VAL A 175 3.90 7.82 -6.28
N ILE A 176 3.40 8.02 -5.06
CA ILE A 176 3.08 6.97 -4.10
C ILE A 176 1.55 6.86 -3.99
N GLU A 177 1.00 5.79 -4.55
CA GLU A 177 -0.40 5.41 -4.42
C GLU A 177 -0.62 4.59 -3.14
N ARG A 178 -1.65 4.93 -2.36
CA ARG A 178 -1.97 4.27 -1.08
C ARG A 178 -3.41 3.74 -1.08
N PRO A 179 -3.69 2.61 -1.75
CA PRO A 179 -5.03 2.02 -1.80
C PRO A 179 -5.56 1.62 -0.41
N ARG A 180 -6.89 1.71 -0.27
CA ARG A 180 -7.70 1.31 0.91
C ARG A 180 -8.92 0.44 0.53
N ARG A 181 -9.01 0.04 -0.75
CA ARG A 181 -10.11 -0.74 -1.34
C ARG A 181 -9.52 -1.68 -2.38
N LEU A 182 -10.18 -2.81 -2.62
CA LEU A 182 -9.85 -3.71 -3.73
C LEU A 182 -9.78 -2.92 -5.06
N LEU A 183 -8.71 -3.16 -5.82
CA LEU A 183 -8.38 -2.36 -7.01
C LEU A 183 -9.01 -2.95 -8.26
N ALA A 184 -9.85 -2.16 -8.94
CA ALA A 184 -10.38 -2.50 -10.25
C ALA A 184 -9.30 -2.36 -11.34
N LYS A 185 -9.19 -3.35 -12.23
CA LYS A 185 -8.20 -3.36 -13.33
C LYS A 185 -8.22 -2.07 -14.20
N PRO A 186 -9.37 -1.50 -14.61
CA PRO A 186 -9.40 -0.25 -15.36
C PRO A 186 -8.86 0.96 -14.59
N ALA A 187 -9.14 1.06 -13.28
CA ALA A 187 -8.66 2.16 -12.44
C ALA A 187 -7.13 2.16 -12.32
N VAL A 188 -6.54 0.98 -12.15
CA VAL A 188 -5.08 0.78 -12.10
C VAL A 188 -4.42 1.12 -13.43
N THR A 189 -4.94 0.61 -14.56
CA THR A 189 -4.42 1.00 -15.89
C THR A 189 -4.50 2.51 -16.11
N ARG A 190 -5.64 3.13 -15.77
CA ARG A 190 -5.86 4.59 -15.88
C ARG A 190 -4.86 5.39 -15.04
N ARG A 191 -4.50 4.94 -13.84
CA ARG A 191 -3.47 5.60 -13.01
C ARG A 191 -2.04 5.34 -13.46
N LEU A 192 -1.70 4.13 -13.90
CA LEU A 192 -0.38 3.82 -14.47
C LEU A 192 -0.09 4.71 -15.68
N SER A 193 -1.01 4.79 -16.64
CA SER A 193 -0.88 5.67 -17.81
C SER A 193 -0.91 7.15 -17.43
N GLY A 194 -1.82 7.56 -16.54
CA GLY A 194 -1.94 8.96 -16.10
C GLY A 194 -0.71 9.49 -15.36
N VAL A 195 0.01 8.65 -14.61
CA VAL A 195 1.28 9.03 -13.97
C VAL A 195 2.39 9.23 -15.00
N ARG A 196 2.57 8.29 -15.94
CA ARG A 196 3.58 8.44 -17.01
C ARG A 196 3.31 9.66 -17.90
N ALA A 197 2.07 9.83 -18.35
CA ALA A 197 1.67 10.95 -19.20
C ALA A 197 1.85 12.33 -18.53
N ARG A 198 1.91 12.37 -17.19
CA ARG A 198 2.02 13.62 -16.41
C ARG A 198 3.41 13.92 -15.87
N TYR A 199 4.18 12.90 -15.49
CA TYR A 199 5.49 13.06 -14.84
C TYR A 199 6.65 12.46 -15.65
N GLY A 200 6.38 11.88 -16.83
CA GLY A 200 7.35 11.20 -17.68
C GLY A 200 7.74 9.81 -17.16
N ASP A 201 8.40 9.02 -18.01
CA ASP A 201 8.82 7.65 -17.68
C ASP A 201 9.97 7.59 -16.65
N ALA A 202 10.61 8.73 -16.35
CA ALA A 202 11.59 8.84 -15.27
C ALA A 202 10.95 8.86 -13.85
N ALA A 203 9.64 9.12 -13.74
CA ALA A 203 8.96 9.23 -12.46
C ALA A 203 8.67 7.85 -11.84
N VAL A 204 9.09 7.64 -10.60
CA VAL A 204 9.02 6.32 -9.95
C VAL A 204 7.66 6.12 -9.29
N HIS A 205 6.86 5.24 -9.89
CA HIS A 205 5.51 4.93 -9.43
C HIS A 205 5.52 3.81 -8.39
N TRP A 206 5.12 4.12 -7.16
CA TRP A 206 5.05 3.24 -6.00
C TRP A 206 3.60 2.94 -5.60
N TRP A 207 3.33 1.70 -5.21
CA TRP A 207 2.04 1.26 -4.67
C TRP A 207 2.25 0.66 -3.29
N PHE A 208 1.76 1.35 -2.26
CA PHE A 208 1.90 0.99 -0.86
C PHE A 208 0.61 0.30 -0.41
N PHE A 209 0.63 -1.02 -0.30
CA PHE A 209 -0.45 -1.79 0.30
C PHE A 209 -0.32 -1.79 1.83
N ASP A 210 -1.42 -2.01 2.55
CA ASP A 210 -1.35 -2.18 4.00
C ASP A 210 -0.81 -3.58 4.32
N ARG A 211 0.23 -3.70 5.15
CA ARG A 211 0.75 -5.00 5.60
C ARG A 211 -0.24 -5.71 6.54
N ASP A 212 -1.18 -4.97 7.11
CA ASP A 212 -2.14 -5.44 8.11
C ASP A 212 -3.59 -5.51 7.56
N ASP A 213 -3.79 -5.28 6.25
CA ASP A 213 -5.07 -5.49 5.55
C ASP A 213 -5.01 -6.70 4.61
N THR A 214 -5.53 -7.83 5.09
CA THR A 214 -5.57 -9.12 4.38
C THR A 214 -6.48 -9.11 3.14
N LEU A 215 -7.24 -8.04 2.88
CA LEU A 215 -7.96 -7.91 1.60
C LEU A 215 -7.02 -7.77 0.40
N HIS A 216 -5.77 -7.38 0.63
CA HIS A 216 -4.84 -7.05 -0.45
C HIS A 216 -3.84 -8.14 -0.83
N PHE A 217 -3.71 -9.22 -0.05
CA PHE A 217 -2.75 -10.31 -0.31
C PHE A 217 -3.07 -11.53 0.55
N ASP A 218 -2.75 -12.73 0.06
CA ASP A 218 -2.84 -13.94 0.89
C ASP A 218 -1.52 -14.18 1.64
N HIS A 219 -1.59 -14.44 2.94
CA HIS A 219 -0.43 -14.85 3.73
C HIS A 219 -0.01 -16.28 3.37
N ALA A 220 1.27 -16.50 3.05
CA ALA A 220 1.78 -17.77 2.53
C ALA A 220 2.83 -18.43 3.45
N GLY A 221 2.75 -18.12 4.76
CA GLY A 221 3.75 -18.49 5.76
C GLY A 221 4.99 -17.61 5.69
N ASP A 222 6.10 -18.07 6.27
CA ASP A 222 7.39 -17.40 6.22
C ASP A 222 8.44 -18.24 5.46
N VAL A 223 9.54 -17.59 5.04
CA VAL A 223 10.74 -18.24 4.51
C VAL A 223 11.94 -17.88 5.39
N ASN A 224 12.60 -18.91 5.91
CA ASN A 224 13.89 -18.76 6.57
C ASN A 224 14.98 -18.51 5.53
N VAL A 225 15.69 -17.40 5.68
CA VAL A 225 16.75 -16.94 4.79
C VAL A 225 18.03 -16.64 5.58
N GLN A 226 19.18 -16.60 4.90
CA GLN A 226 20.47 -16.28 5.51
C GLN A 226 21.23 -15.17 4.77
N PRO A 227 20.68 -13.94 4.66
CA PRO A 227 21.43 -12.81 4.15
C PRO A 227 22.65 -12.56 5.07
N TYR A 228 23.85 -12.50 4.47
CA TYR A 228 25.11 -12.32 5.20
C TYR A 228 25.35 -13.37 6.31
N SER A 229 24.96 -14.62 6.05
CA SER A 229 25.12 -15.77 6.97
C SER A 229 24.39 -15.66 8.31
N LYS A 230 23.42 -14.73 8.45
CA LYS A 230 22.59 -14.61 9.66
C LYS A 230 21.17 -15.09 9.36
N PRO A 231 20.61 -16.06 10.11
CA PRO A 231 19.25 -16.54 9.91
C PRO A 231 18.24 -15.42 10.23
N VAL A 232 17.34 -15.16 9.27
CA VAL A 232 16.25 -14.19 9.36
C VAL A 232 15.00 -14.84 8.76
N SER A 233 13.84 -14.59 9.36
CA SER A 233 12.55 -14.97 8.77
C SER A 233 11.99 -13.81 7.95
N HIS A 234 11.58 -14.07 6.70
CA HIS A 234 10.84 -13.12 5.86
C HIS A 234 9.42 -13.65 5.61
N THR A 235 8.39 -12.80 5.77
CA THR A 235 7.03 -13.16 5.36
C THR A 235 6.96 -13.49 3.88
N LYS A 236 6.26 -14.57 3.55
CA LYS A 236 5.84 -14.93 2.18
C LYS A 236 4.39 -14.47 1.98
N VAL A 237 4.10 -13.92 0.82
CA VAL A 237 2.75 -13.61 0.38
C VAL A 237 2.48 -14.23 -0.99
N ARG A 238 1.23 -14.58 -1.29
CA ARG A 238 0.77 -14.73 -2.66
C ARG A 238 0.25 -13.36 -3.10
N PRO A 239 0.88 -12.70 -4.09
CA PRO A 239 0.42 -11.41 -4.58
C PRO A 239 -0.88 -11.57 -5.37
N ALA A 240 -1.83 -10.66 -5.16
CA ALA A 240 -3.06 -10.63 -5.93
C ALA A 240 -2.77 -10.40 -7.43
N PRO A 241 -3.62 -10.87 -8.36
CA PRO A 241 -3.43 -10.66 -9.80
C PRO A 241 -3.20 -9.19 -10.20
N ILE A 242 -3.86 -8.26 -9.49
CA ILE A 242 -3.69 -6.83 -9.72
C ILE A 242 -2.30 -6.29 -9.28
N GLN A 243 -1.69 -6.87 -8.24
CA GLN A 243 -0.32 -6.54 -7.83
C GLN A 243 0.70 -7.07 -8.84
N ARG A 244 0.48 -8.27 -9.38
CA ARG A 244 1.27 -8.79 -10.51
C ARG A 244 1.17 -7.88 -11.73
N GLN A 245 -0.03 -7.37 -12.05
CA GLN A 245 -0.22 -6.41 -13.15
C GLN A 245 0.52 -5.08 -12.90
N ILE A 246 0.48 -4.53 -11.69
CA ILE A 246 1.20 -3.30 -11.32
C ILE A 246 2.72 -3.48 -11.49
N ALA A 247 3.26 -4.60 -10.97
CA ALA A 247 4.69 -4.93 -11.09
C ALA A 247 5.11 -5.17 -12.56
N ALA A 248 4.29 -5.88 -13.35
CA ALA A 248 4.53 -6.09 -14.77
C ALA A 248 4.46 -4.78 -15.59
N ALA A 249 3.74 -3.77 -15.11
CA ALA A 249 3.72 -2.41 -15.68
C ALA A 249 4.90 -1.53 -15.22
N GLY A 250 5.92 -2.11 -14.56
CA GLY A 250 7.12 -1.40 -14.11
C GLY A 250 6.95 -0.52 -12.87
N ALA A 251 5.78 -0.55 -12.23
CA ALA A 251 5.52 0.18 -10.99
C ALA A 251 5.89 -0.69 -9.77
N ALA A 252 6.53 -0.08 -8.77
CA ALA A 252 7.02 -0.78 -7.59
C ALA A 252 5.87 -1.07 -6.61
N VAL A 253 5.61 -2.35 -6.36
CA VAL A 253 4.66 -2.80 -5.32
C VAL A 253 5.41 -3.03 -4.01
N CYS A 254 4.83 -2.59 -2.89
CA CYS A 254 5.33 -2.89 -1.55
C CYS A 254 4.18 -2.86 -0.52
N TRP A 255 4.46 -3.31 0.71
CA TRP A 255 3.55 -3.18 1.83
C TRP A 255 4.14 -2.23 2.88
N ILE A 256 3.31 -1.61 3.70
CA ILE A 256 3.73 -0.76 4.82
C ILE A 256 2.97 -1.12 6.10
N SER A 257 3.68 -1.17 7.23
CA SER A 257 3.10 -1.06 8.57
C SER A 257 3.99 -0.15 9.40
N ASN A 258 3.37 0.79 10.12
CA ASN A 258 4.09 1.83 10.88
C ASN A 258 5.18 2.49 10.00
N ASP A 259 6.39 2.72 10.53
CA ASP A 259 7.50 3.31 9.78
C ASP A 259 8.36 2.25 9.02
N THR A 260 7.82 1.06 8.74
CA THR A 260 8.49 -0.05 8.02
C THR A 260 7.81 -0.37 6.69
N VAL A 261 8.59 -0.37 5.61
CA VAL A 261 8.19 -0.78 4.26
C VAL A 261 8.78 -2.16 3.94
N PHE A 262 7.96 -3.00 3.33
CA PHE A 262 8.25 -4.38 2.98
C PHE A 262 8.41 -4.49 1.46
N ILE A 263 9.65 -4.62 1.00
CA ILE A 263 10.00 -4.70 -0.43
C ILE A 263 9.94 -6.17 -0.87
N PRO A 264 9.16 -6.53 -1.90
CA PRO A 264 9.05 -7.90 -2.36
C PRO A 264 10.23 -8.33 -3.24
N TYR A 265 10.71 -9.55 -3.03
CA TYR A 265 11.42 -10.34 -4.04
C TYR A 265 10.57 -11.56 -4.38
N GLY A 266 10.60 -12.00 -5.64
CA GLY A 266 9.85 -13.19 -6.04
C GLY A 266 10.63 -14.46 -5.72
N GLY A 267 9.94 -15.50 -5.25
CA GLY A 267 10.49 -16.83 -5.05
C GLY A 267 9.66 -17.90 -5.74
N HIS A 268 10.33 -18.97 -6.14
CA HIS A 268 9.74 -20.13 -6.82
C HIS A 268 10.37 -21.42 -6.26
N PRO A 269 9.61 -22.53 -6.21
CA PRO A 269 10.18 -23.83 -5.87
C PRO A 269 11.21 -24.23 -6.94
N HIS A 270 12.23 -24.97 -6.52
CA HIS A 270 13.23 -25.54 -7.40
C HIS A 270 13.46 -26.99 -7.00
N ILE A 271 13.69 -27.85 -7.99
CA ILE A 271 14.17 -29.22 -7.80
C ILE A 271 15.49 -29.31 -8.57
N HIS A 272 16.55 -29.74 -7.89
CA HIS A 272 17.84 -30.00 -8.52
C HIS A 272 17.70 -31.23 -9.41
N THR A 273 18.06 -31.10 -10.69
CA THR A 273 18.30 -32.25 -11.56
C THR A 273 19.63 -32.88 -11.13
N PRO A 274 19.67 -34.20 -10.84
CA PRO A 274 20.92 -34.90 -10.56
C PRO A 274 21.90 -34.81 -11.73
N GLU A 275 23.16 -34.56 -11.43
CA GLU A 275 24.28 -34.73 -12.35
C GLU A 275 24.85 -36.17 -12.22
N PRO A 276 25.58 -36.72 -13.21
CA PRO A 276 25.93 -38.16 -13.22
C PRO A 276 26.82 -38.66 -12.06
N ASP A 277 27.46 -37.77 -11.32
CA ASP A 277 28.24 -38.06 -10.11
C ASP A 277 27.46 -37.82 -8.79
N GLU A 278 26.18 -37.42 -8.85
CA GLU A 278 25.34 -37.09 -7.70
C GLU A 278 24.26 -38.14 -7.39
N ASP A 279 24.25 -38.65 -6.15
CA ASP A 279 23.11 -39.40 -5.62
C ASP A 279 22.33 -38.54 -4.62
N TRP A 280 21.07 -38.30 -4.93
CA TRP A 280 20.11 -37.61 -4.07
C TRP A 280 19.13 -38.58 -3.38
N SER A 281 19.51 -39.83 -3.13
CA SER A 281 18.72 -40.80 -2.37
C SER A 281 18.88 -40.63 -0.84
N GLY A 282 18.22 -41.50 -0.06
CA GLY A 282 18.33 -41.55 1.40
C GLY A 282 17.94 -40.26 2.12
N ASP A 283 18.61 -39.98 3.25
CA ASP A 283 18.31 -38.84 4.13
C ASP A 283 18.39 -37.47 3.42
N ILE A 284 19.24 -37.37 2.38
CA ILE A 284 19.48 -36.13 1.64
C ILE A 284 18.49 -35.91 0.48
N ALA A 285 17.58 -36.86 0.20
CA ALA A 285 16.55 -36.71 -0.83
C ALA A 285 15.62 -35.51 -0.62
N SER A 286 15.40 -35.12 0.64
CA SER A 286 14.66 -33.91 0.97
C SER A 286 15.34 -32.63 0.44
N TRP A 287 16.67 -32.63 0.28
CA TRP A 287 17.48 -31.49 -0.14
C TRP A 287 17.54 -31.31 -1.66
N ALA A 288 17.12 -32.30 -2.45
CA ALA A 288 16.89 -32.11 -3.89
C ALA A 288 15.85 -31.02 -4.16
N ARG A 289 14.98 -30.72 -3.18
CA ARG A 289 14.00 -29.64 -3.21
C ARG A 289 14.55 -28.39 -2.51
N ASP A 290 14.56 -27.24 -3.19
CA ASP A 290 14.84 -25.93 -2.58
C ASP A 290 13.87 -24.87 -3.09
N TRP A 291 14.20 -23.60 -2.85
CA TRP A 291 13.62 -22.46 -3.53
C TRP A 291 14.73 -21.55 -4.06
N ARG A 292 14.47 -20.94 -5.21
CA ARG A 292 15.33 -19.89 -5.78
C ARG A 292 14.61 -18.54 -5.76
N ILE A 293 15.38 -17.44 -5.79
CA ILE A 293 14.84 -16.08 -5.98
C ILE A 293 14.85 -15.69 -7.44
N SER A 294 13.86 -14.87 -7.81
CA SER A 294 13.95 -13.96 -8.96
C SER A 294 14.56 -12.63 -8.52
N HIS A 295 15.52 -12.15 -9.31
CA HIS A 295 16.27 -10.91 -9.09
C HIS A 295 16.16 -10.02 -10.35
N PRO A 296 16.15 -8.68 -10.24
CA PRO A 296 16.12 -7.85 -9.03
C PRO A 296 14.70 -7.49 -8.56
N LEU A 297 13.68 -7.97 -9.26
CA LEU A 297 12.27 -7.76 -8.96
C LEU A 297 11.57 -9.12 -8.89
N PRO A 298 10.37 -9.20 -8.29
CA PRO A 298 9.56 -10.40 -8.40
C PRO A 298 9.23 -10.70 -9.86
N GLY A 299 9.79 -11.79 -10.39
CA GLY A 299 9.54 -12.24 -11.75
C GLY A 299 8.06 -12.56 -11.96
N SER A 300 7.57 -12.41 -13.20
CA SER A 300 6.18 -12.68 -13.58
C SER A 300 5.71 -14.07 -13.10
N GLY A 301 6.54 -15.09 -13.31
CA GLY A 301 6.34 -16.49 -12.88
C GLY A 301 6.66 -16.80 -11.41
N ALA A 302 6.98 -15.82 -10.56
CA ALA A 302 7.26 -16.09 -9.14
C ALA A 302 6.01 -16.64 -8.43
N THR A 303 6.14 -17.82 -7.80
CA THR A 303 5.02 -18.52 -7.14
C THR A 303 4.55 -17.79 -5.88
N TRP A 304 5.49 -17.22 -5.13
CA TRP A 304 5.26 -16.42 -3.92
C TRP A 304 6.22 -15.22 -3.93
N TRP A 305 5.91 -14.17 -3.16
CA TRP A 305 6.83 -13.05 -2.94
C TRP A 305 7.28 -13.05 -1.47
N GLY A 306 8.59 -13.01 -1.24
CA GLY A 306 9.17 -12.82 0.10
C GLY A 306 9.34 -11.33 0.38
N LEU A 307 9.12 -10.92 1.62
CA LEU A 307 9.08 -9.51 2.02
C LEU A 307 10.32 -9.11 2.84
N ILE A 308 11.16 -8.24 2.27
CA ILE A 308 12.34 -7.65 2.94
C ILE A 308 11.88 -6.43 3.75
N PRO A 309 11.99 -6.44 5.10
CA PRO A 309 11.65 -5.29 5.93
C PRO A 309 12.76 -4.22 5.87
N LEU A 310 12.38 -2.98 5.54
CA LEU A 310 13.24 -1.80 5.57
C LEU A 310 12.54 -0.64 6.31
N PRO A 311 13.27 0.22 7.05
CA PRO A 311 12.69 1.46 7.57
C PRO A 311 12.34 2.40 6.40
N LEU A 312 11.20 3.12 6.47
CA LEU A 312 10.68 3.98 5.39
C LEU A 312 11.72 4.97 4.83
N ARG A 313 12.64 5.46 5.68
CA ARG A 313 13.77 6.32 5.29
C ARG A 313 14.71 5.72 4.22
N ALA A 314 14.75 4.40 4.07
CA ALA A 314 15.57 3.71 3.09
C ALA A 314 15.22 4.10 1.64
N LEU A 315 13.93 4.33 1.35
CA LEU A 315 13.47 4.81 0.04
C LEU A 315 14.07 6.17 -0.34
N GLY A 316 14.36 7.01 0.66
CA GLY A 316 14.97 8.32 0.49
C GLY A 316 16.50 8.34 0.52
N THR A 317 17.18 7.21 0.72
CA THR A 317 18.63 7.21 0.94
C THR A 317 19.44 7.43 -0.35
N HIS A 318 18.85 7.17 -1.53
CA HIS A 318 19.51 7.32 -2.83
C HIS A 318 18.62 8.07 -3.84
N ARG A 319 19.21 8.50 -4.97
CA ARG A 319 18.49 9.09 -6.10
C ARG A 319 17.53 8.08 -6.76
N GLY A 320 16.53 8.59 -7.48
CA GLY A 320 15.46 7.83 -8.12
C GLY A 320 14.61 7.01 -7.14
N PHE A 321 14.52 7.39 -5.86
CA PHE A 321 13.79 6.70 -4.79
C PHE A 321 14.03 5.17 -4.72
N ARG A 322 15.23 4.71 -5.12
CA ARG A 322 15.54 3.27 -5.23
C ARG A 322 15.87 2.67 -3.86
N PRO A 323 15.26 1.52 -3.46
CA PRO A 323 15.52 0.87 -2.18
C PRO A 323 16.85 0.09 -2.22
N THR A 324 18.00 0.77 -2.34
CA THR A 324 19.34 0.13 -2.52
C THR A 324 19.63 -0.97 -1.50
N SER A 325 19.20 -0.81 -0.25
CA SER A 325 19.33 -1.84 0.79
C SER A 325 18.56 -3.14 0.47
N ALA A 326 17.42 -3.08 -0.23
CA ALA A 326 16.72 -4.28 -0.70
C ALA A 326 17.56 -5.00 -1.77
N PHE A 327 18.12 -4.27 -2.75
CA PHE A 327 19.01 -4.87 -3.76
C PHE A 327 20.26 -5.48 -3.10
N GLN A 328 20.86 -4.82 -2.10
CA GLN A 328 21.98 -5.37 -1.34
C GLN A 328 21.61 -6.68 -0.62
N ILE A 329 20.44 -6.73 0.01
CA ILE A 329 19.90 -7.94 0.64
C ILE A 329 19.62 -9.03 -0.41
N MET A 330 18.98 -8.72 -1.54
CA MET A 330 18.72 -9.72 -2.59
C MET A 330 20.01 -10.30 -3.20
N ASN A 331 21.03 -9.47 -3.47
CA ASN A 331 22.37 -9.95 -3.85
C ASN A 331 23.02 -10.84 -2.76
N ALA A 332 22.71 -10.60 -1.47
CA ALA A 332 23.16 -11.48 -0.38
C ALA A 332 22.36 -12.80 -0.32
N LEU A 333 21.05 -12.77 -0.60
CA LEU A 333 20.21 -13.96 -0.73
C LEU A 333 20.62 -14.85 -1.90
N GLU A 334 20.97 -14.26 -3.05
CA GLU A 334 21.45 -14.98 -4.23
C GLU A 334 22.79 -15.67 -3.98
N ARG A 335 23.76 -14.98 -3.36
CA ARG A 335 25.02 -15.60 -2.92
C ARG A 335 24.81 -16.71 -1.89
N ALA A 336 23.86 -16.53 -0.96
CA ALA A 336 23.50 -17.57 0.00
C ALA A 336 22.83 -18.78 -0.69
N GLN A 337 21.97 -18.57 -1.69
CA GLN A 337 21.36 -19.61 -2.52
C GLN A 337 22.43 -20.43 -3.26
N GLY A 338 23.34 -19.76 -3.99
CA GLY A 338 24.45 -20.46 -4.66
C GLY A 338 25.40 -21.17 -3.67
N GLY A 339 25.51 -20.67 -2.44
CA GLY A 339 26.20 -21.35 -1.34
C GLY A 339 25.50 -22.64 -0.90
N ARG A 340 24.17 -22.59 -0.65
CA ARG A 340 23.36 -23.78 -0.32
C ARG A 340 23.43 -24.83 -1.43
N GLU A 341 23.28 -24.40 -2.68
CA GLU A 341 23.30 -25.30 -3.84
C GLU A 341 24.63 -26.03 -3.98
N ARG A 342 25.76 -25.31 -3.98
CA ARG A 342 27.09 -25.96 -4.01
C ARG A 342 27.33 -26.88 -2.83
N HIS A 343 26.81 -26.54 -1.64
CA HIS A 343 26.93 -27.41 -0.46
C HIS A 343 26.13 -28.70 -0.62
N ARG A 344 24.85 -28.62 -1.05
CA ARG A 344 23.99 -29.78 -1.27
C ARG A 344 24.51 -30.68 -2.38
N ARG A 345 24.88 -30.10 -3.54
CA ARG A 345 25.53 -30.81 -4.66
C ARG A 345 26.80 -31.53 -4.21
N ARG A 346 27.62 -30.93 -3.33
CA ARG A 346 28.80 -31.63 -2.77
C ARG A 346 28.40 -32.83 -1.91
N LEU A 347 27.40 -32.69 -1.03
CA LEU A 347 26.90 -33.80 -0.21
C LEU A 347 26.24 -34.92 -1.03
N ALA A 348 25.57 -34.61 -2.15
CA ALA A 348 25.03 -35.61 -3.07
C ALA A 348 26.13 -36.47 -3.73
N ARG A 349 27.29 -35.89 -4.01
CA ARG A 349 28.46 -36.61 -4.54
C ARG A 349 29.22 -37.38 -3.45
N GLU A 350 29.34 -36.80 -2.26
CA GLU A 350 29.86 -37.51 -1.08
C GLU A 350 29.01 -38.76 -0.78
N ASN A 351 27.69 -38.68 -0.94
CA ASN A 351 26.75 -39.81 -0.83
C ASN A 351 26.92 -40.84 -1.97
N ALA A 352 27.00 -40.41 -3.23
CA ALA A 352 27.25 -41.30 -4.38
C ALA A 352 28.54 -42.11 -4.21
N HIS A 353 29.63 -41.46 -3.79
CA HIS A 353 30.90 -42.13 -3.52
C HIS A 353 30.79 -43.14 -2.36
N GLN A 354 30.01 -42.86 -1.32
CA GLN A 354 29.78 -43.79 -0.20
C GLN A 354 29.00 -45.03 -0.66
N ARG A 355 27.95 -44.87 -1.46
CA ARG A 355 27.18 -46.00 -2.03
C ARG A 355 28.03 -46.85 -2.97
N ALA A 356 28.73 -46.23 -3.91
CA ALA A 356 29.63 -46.94 -4.80
C ALA A 356 30.71 -47.72 -4.03
N ALA A 357 31.28 -47.13 -2.96
CA ALA A 357 32.23 -47.82 -2.10
C ALA A 357 31.62 -49.01 -1.34
N GLN A 358 30.37 -48.92 -0.89
CA GLN A 358 29.64 -50.03 -0.25
C GLN A 358 29.36 -51.16 -1.25
N GLU A 359 28.89 -50.85 -2.45
CA GLU A 359 28.62 -51.82 -3.53
C GLU A 359 29.90 -52.56 -3.98
N HIS A 360 31.06 -51.89 -3.95
CA HIS A 360 32.37 -52.50 -4.21
C HIS A 360 32.99 -53.19 -2.96
N SER A 361 32.32 -53.13 -1.80
CA SER A 361 32.77 -53.73 -0.53
C SER A 361 31.93 -54.93 -0.08
N GLU A 362 30.91 -55.35 -0.85
CA GLU A 362 30.26 -56.63 -0.58
C GLU A 362 31.28 -57.78 -0.76
N PRO A 363 31.55 -58.57 0.29
CA PRO A 363 32.52 -59.66 0.17
C PRO A 363 31.94 -60.73 -0.75
N THR A 364 32.70 -61.10 -1.79
CA THR A 364 32.43 -62.28 -2.61
C THR A 364 32.16 -63.47 -1.69
N GLN A 365 30.92 -63.96 -1.66
CA GLN A 365 30.56 -65.07 -0.79
C GLN A 365 31.42 -66.28 -1.15
N LEU A 366 32.23 -66.75 -0.20
CA LEU A 366 33.01 -67.96 -0.36
C LEU A 366 32.04 -69.14 -0.43
N THR A 367 31.78 -69.61 -1.66
CA THR A 367 30.87 -70.71 -1.96
C THR A 367 31.39 -72.01 -1.35
N LEU A 368 31.05 -72.26 -0.09
CA LEU A 368 31.37 -73.50 0.61
C LEU A 368 30.58 -74.66 -0.01
N THR A 369 31.24 -75.38 -0.91
CA THR A 369 30.69 -76.56 -1.57
C THR A 369 30.42 -77.66 -0.54
N ILE A 370 29.14 -77.95 -0.29
CA ILE A 370 28.69 -79.12 0.49
C ILE A 370 28.08 -80.13 -0.50
N PRO A 371 28.56 -81.38 -0.56
CA PRO A 371 28.03 -82.38 -1.48
C PRO A 371 26.64 -82.87 -1.06
N ALA A 372 25.84 -83.29 -2.04
CA ALA A 372 24.40 -83.53 -1.89
C ALA A 372 24.03 -84.88 -1.25
N ILE A 373 22.92 -84.89 -0.52
CA ILE A 373 22.04 -86.06 -0.35
C ILE A 373 20.58 -85.60 -0.56
N SER A 374 19.82 -86.44 -1.25
CA SER A 374 18.35 -86.38 -1.46
C SER A 374 17.86 -87.84 -1.34
N PRO A 375 16.68 -88.16 -0.77
CA PRO A 375 15.40 -87.72 -1.34
C PRO A 375 14.32 -87.28 -0.33
N ALA A 376 13.17 -86.90 -0.88
CA ALA A 376 11.87 -86.56 -0.26
C ALA A 376 11.13 -87.85 0.24
N PRO A 377 9.85 -87.84 0.72
CA PRO A 377 8.80 -86.80 0.56
C PRO A 377 7.85 -86.55 1.78
N GLU A 378 6.76 -85.82 1.48
CA GLU A 378 5.42 -85.81 2.12
C GLU A 378 4.99 -84.66 3.07
N THR A 379 4.11 -83.82 2.50
CA THR A 379 2.73 -83.58 2.98
C THR A 379 2.52 -82.92 4.36
N ASN A 380 2.31 -81.59 4.39
CA ASN A 380 0.93 -81.04 4.32
C ASN A 380 0.90 -79.51 4.06
N VAL A 381 -0.25 -78.98 3.63
CA VAL A 381 -0.47 -77.55 3.30
C VAL A 381 -1.45 -76.89 4.29
N GLY A 382 -1.19 -75.64 4.68
CA GLY A 382 -1.91 -74.97 5.78
C GLY A 382 -2.16 -73.47 5.64
N ILE A 383 -2.76 -73.04 4.52
CA ILE A 383 -3.71 -71.89 4.32
C ILE A 383 -3.28 -70.44 4.73
N CYS A 384 -3.82 -69.47 3.98
CA CYS A 384 -3.72 -67.98 4.04
C CYS A 384 -2.50 -67.39 3.32
N GLU A 385 -2.63 -66.68 2.19
CA GLU A 385 -3.37 -65.41 1.94
C GLU A 385 -2.72 -64.22 2.70
N ASP A 386 -2.44 -63.06 2.09
CA ASP A 386 -3.22 -62.40 1.01
C ASP A 386 -2.37 -61.69 -0.08
N THR A 387 -3.07 -61.42 -1.18
CA THR A 387 -2.80 -60.91 -2.53
C THR A 387 -2.09 -59.54 -2.65
N ALA A 388 -1.41 -59.33 -3.78
CA ALA A 388 -1.09 -58.01 -4.33
C ALA A 388 -1.41 -57.95 -5.84
N PRO A 389 -1.84 -56.78 -6.36
CA PRO A 389 -1.59 -56.36 -7.75
C PRO A 389 -0.65 -55.13 -7.77
N VAL A 390 0.46 -55.12 -8.52
CA VAL A 390 0.55 -55.05 -9.99
C VAL A 390 -0.02 -53.75 -10.56
N VAL A 391 0.83 -52.97 -11.22
CA VAL A 391 0.49 -51.80 -12.04
C VAL A 391 1.30 -51.90 -13.34
N ASP A 392 0.62 -51.92 -14.49
CA ASP A 392 1.25 -51.98 -15.82
C ASP A 392 1.73 -50.61 -16.30
N ASP A 393 2.59 -50.63 -17.33
CA ASP A 393 3.29 -49.46 -17.89
C ASP A 393 2.81 -49.13 -19.33
N ALA A 394 3.44 -48.13 -19.95
CA ALA A 394 3.43 -47.77 -21.38
C ALA A 394 2.26 -46.91 -21.95
N ASN A 395 2.46 -45.60 -21.85
CA ASN A 395 2.86 -44.73 -22.99
C ASN A 395 2.06 -44.77 -24.33
N ALA A 396 1.53 -43.61 -24.75
CA ALA A 396 1.63 -43.06 -26.13
C ALA A 396 1.05 -41.62 -26.22
N ALA A 397 1.38 -40.87 -27.28
CA ALA A 397 0.97 -39.46 -27.48
C ALA A 397 0.31 -39.20 -28.85
N ALA A 398 -0.56 -38.17 -28.94
CA ALA A 398 -0.87 -37.45 -30.18
C ALA A 398 -1.55 -36.07 -29.94
N GLU A 399 -1.02 -35.04 -30.58
CA GLU A 399 -1.71 -33.83 -31.09
C GLU A 399 -1.74 -33.96 -32.65
N PRO A 400 -2.47 -33.16 -33.48
CA PRO A 400 -2.76 -31.72 -33.29
C PRO A 400 -4.09 -31.15 -33.92
N GLU A 401 -4.15 -29.80 -33.94
CA GLU A 401 -4.84 -28.89 -34.90
C GLU A 401 -6.38 -28.60 -34.90
N THR A 402 -6.70 -27.37 -34.46
CA THR A 402 -7.29 -26.26 -35.26
C THR A 402 -8.64 -26.42 -36.02
N ALA A 403 -9.71 -25.69 -35.61
CA ALA A 403 -10.39 -24.63 -36.42
C ALA A 403 -11.84 -24.24 -36.00
N ALA A 404 -12.20 -22.98 -36.31
CA ALA A 404 -13.54 -22.42 -36.65
C ALA A 404 -14.64 -22.15 -35.59
N ALA A 405 -15.37 -21.04 -35.84
CA ALA A 405 -16.35 -20.33 -35.01
C ALA A 405 -17.77 -20.95 -34.93
N PRO A 406 -18.69 -20.33 -34.14
CA PRO A 406 -19.85 -19.71 -34.82
C PRO A 406 -20.33 -18.33 -34.29
N GLN A 407 -21.21 -17.69 -35.07
CA GLN A 407 -21.99 -16.45 -34.84
C GLN A 407 -23.29 -16.53 -35.69
N PRO A 408 -24.27 -15.58 -35.62
CA PRO A 408 -24.51 -14.51 -34.65
C PRO A 408 -25.77 -14.83 -33.78
N PRO A 409 -27.02 -14.31 -33.92
CA PRO A 409 -27.60 -13.18 -34.71
C PRO A 409 -27.94 -11.93 -33.87
N ASP A 410 -28.24 -10.82 -34.54
CA ASP A 410 -28.78 -9.56 -33.98
C ASP A 410 -30.32 -9.56 -33.86
N SER A 411 -30.92 -8.65 -33.05
CA SER A 411 -31.93 -7.65 -33.50
C SER A 411 -32.69 -6.88 -32.38
N VAL A 412 -33.34 -5.78 -32.80
CA VAL A 412 -34.48 -5.02 -32.22
C VAL A 412 -34.22 -3.89 -31.19
N VAL A 413 -34.50 -2.67 -31.66
CA VAL A 413 -34.75 -1.39 -30.95
C VAL A 413 -35.80 -0.66 -31.81
N PRO A 414 -36.99 -0.25 -31.30
CA PRO A 414 -37.19 0.91 -30.39
C PRO A 414 -38.33 0.63 -29.34
N PRO A 415 -39.07 1.59 -28.72
CA PRO A 415 -38.97 3.07 -28.69
C PRO A 415 -39.04 3.74 -27.30
N HIS A 416 -38.92 5.08 -27.29
CA HIS A 416 -39.19 5.95 -26.15
C HIS A 416 -40.70 6.15 -25.89
N SER A 417 -41.05 6.52 -24.66
CA SER A 417 -42.03 7.59 -24.40
C SER A 417 -41.80 8.26 -23.03
N PRO A 418 -42.08 9.57 -22.88
CA PRO A 418 -41.95 10.29 -21.62
C PRO A 418 -43.28 10.31 -20.84
N TYR A 419 -43.24 10.46 -19.50
CA TYR A 419 -44.16 11.35 -18.78
C TYR A 419 -43.74 11.59 -17.31
N ALA A 420 -43.86 12.84 -16.88
CA ALA A 420 -44.07 13.28 -15.50
C ALA A 420 -44.86 14.60 -15.62
N PRO A 421 -45.91 14.84 -14.82
CA PRO A 421 -45.70 15.37 -13.46
C PRO A 421 -46.75 14.93 -12.41
N GLY A 422 -46.55 15.32 -11.14
CA GLY A 422 -47.58 15.22 -10.09
C GLY A 422 -47.02 15.34 -8.66
N PRO A 423 -47.39 16.37 -7.86
CA PRO A 423 -46.91 16.54 -6.49
C PRO A 423 -47.87 15.99 -5.43
N HIS A 424 -47.34 15.42 -4.34
CA HIS A 424 -48.10 15.09 -3.13
C HIS A 424 -47.34 15.42 -1.84
N GLU A 425 -47.66 16.59 -1.28
CA GLU A 425 -47.79 16.80 0.17
C GLU A 425 -49.28 16.65 0.56
N PRO A 426 -49.69 16.61 1.84
CA PRO A 426 -48.90 16.83 3.07
C PRO A 426 -49.03 15.74 4.16
N ALA A 427 -48.15 15.80 5.17
CA ALA A 427 -48.46 15.35 6.53
C ALA A 427 -47.51 15.98 7.57
N LEU A 428 -47.96 17.02 8.28
CA LEU A 428 -47.22 17.57 9.42
C LEU A 428 -47.34 16.65 10.64
N SER A 429 -46.24 16.49 11.38
CA SER A 429 -46.22 15.81 12.69
C SER A 429 -45.49 16.69 13.73
N PRO A 430 -45.93 16.72 14.99
CA PRO A 430 -45.45 17.69 15.98
C PRO A 430 -44.00 17.42 16.45
N PRO A 431 -43.26 18.46 16.86
CA PRO A 431 -41.84 18.34 17.21
C PRO A 431 -41.65 17.68 18.59
N VAL A 432 -41.22 16.41 18.60
CA VAL A 432 -40.70 15.77 19.81
C VAL A 432 -39.36 16.41 20.19
N ALA A 433 -39.28 16.98 21.39
CA ALA A 433 -38.13 17.73 21.90
C ALA A 433 -36.91 16.83 22.23
N THR A 434 -36.31 16.22 21.21
CA THR A 434 -35.09 15.40 21.35
C THR A 434 -33.87 16.30 21.58
N ARG A 435 -33.35 16.23 22.81
CA ARG A 435 -32.17 16.98 23.29
C ARG A 435 -30.97 16.75 22.37
N GLU A 436 -30.59 17.76 21.56
CA GLU A 436 -29.61 17.63 20.47
C GLU A 436 -28.26 17.03 20.93
N ARG A 437 -28.09 15.71 20.71
CA ARG A 437 -26.76 15.09 20.71
C ARG A 437 -26.01 15.55 19.47
N ARG A 438 -25.25 16.65 19.59
CA ARG A 438 -24.36 17.18 18.55
C ARG A 438 -23.65 16.04 17.81
N PHE A 439 -23.98 15.88 16.53
CA PHE A 439 -23.45 14.82 15.69
C PHE A 439 -21.91 14.83 15.70
N THR A 440 -21.30 13.67 15.97
CA THR A 440 -19.84 13.51 16.00
C THR A 440 -19.40 12.34 15.13
N TRP A 441 -18.58 12.64 14.13
CA TRP A 441 -18.08 11.67 13.14
C TRP A 441 -17.37 10.44 13.73
N ARG A 442 -16.83 10.55 14.96
CA ARG A 442 -16.28 9.40 15.73
C ARG A 442 -17.29 8.26 15.93
N GLY A 443 -18.59 8.53 15.88
CA GLY A 443 -19.65 7.51 15.96
C GLY A 443 -19.73 6.59 14.74
N LEU A 444 -19.24 7.02 13.57
CA LEU A 444 -19.35 6.28 12.30
C LEU A 444 -18.07 5.51 11.91
N LEU A 445 -16.93 5.85 12.49
CA LEU A 445 -15.67 5.14 12.22
C LEU A 445 -15.65 3.73 12.84
N PRO A 446 -14.98 2.71 12.24
CA PRO A 446 -14.82 1.40 12.89
C PRO A 446 -14.03 1.53 14.20
N ARG A 447 -14.27 0.64 15.18
CA ARG A 447 -13.72 0.77 16.57
C ARG A 447 -12.21 1.03 16.62
N ARG A 448 -11.42 0.44 15.71
CA ARG A 448 -9.95 0.63 15.62
C ARG A 448 -9.49 2.06 15.30
N TRP A 449 -10.37 2.91 14.76
CA TRP A 449 -10.09 4.31 14.40
C TRP A 449 -10.74 5.34 15.35
N ARG A 450 -11.23 4.92 16.53
CA ARG A 450 -12.02 5.79 17.44
C ARG A 450 -11.24 6.48 18.57
N ARG A 451 -9.97 6.13 18.79
CA ARG A 451 -9.13 6.70 19.86
C ARG A 451 -8.59 8.07 19.44
#